data_AF-X0TKW2-F1
#
_entry.id   AF-X0TKW2-F1
#
_cell.length_a   1.000
_cell.length_b   1.000
_cell.length_c   1.000
_cell.angle_alpha   90.00
_cell.angle_beta   90.00
_cell.angle_gamma   90.00
#
_symmetry.space_group_name_H-M   'P 1'
#
loop_
_entity.id
_entity.type
_entity.pdbx_description
1 polymer ?
#
loop_
_entity_poly.entity_id
_entity_poly.type
_entity_poly.pdbx_seq_one_letter_code
_entity_poly.pdbx_strand_id
1 'polypeptide(L)' 'QIPDFKSRGFIGVNQIGQAIIAKDKYGVPVAAREEIIKLFKLAEKGELEPVKLKEELDIWGLFEYYQDRFFNLFKKR' A
#
# COMPACT_ATOMS: atom_id res chain seq x y z
N GLN A 1 -1.49 -37.27 -3.09
CA GLN A 1 -1.65 -36.30 -4.19
C GLN A 1 -2.40 -35.11 -3.62
N ILE A 2 -1.80 -33.91 -3.66
CA ILE A 2 -2.45 -32.65 -3.27
C ILE A 2 -2.28 -31.67 -4.43
N PRO A 3 -3.32 -30.95 -4.88
CA PRO A 3 -3.36 -30.27 -6.18
C PRO A 3 -2.67 -28.90 -6.22
N ASP A 4 -2.40 -28.51 -7.46
CA ASP A 4 -1.76 -27.30 -7.96
C ASP A 4 -2.55 -26.01 -7.60
N PHE A 5 -2.05 -25.23 -6.65
CA PHE A 5 -2.41 -23.82 -6.46
C PHE A 5 -1.13 -23.01 -6.18
N LYS A 6 -0.18 -23.05 -7.13
CA LYS A 6 0.91 -22.06 -7.25
C LYS A 6 0.54 -21.03 -8.30
N SER A 7 -0.29 -20.06 -7.95
CA SER A 7 -0.37 -18.85 -8.76
C SER A 7 -0.87 -17.66 -7.95
N ARG A 8 -0.03 -16.62 -7.97
CA ARG A 8 -0.17 -15.27 -7.39
C ARG A 8 0.21 -15.11 -5.92
N GLY A 9 1.42 -14.59 -5.72
CA GLY A 9 1.88 -14.00 -4.48
C GLY A 9 2.62 -14.99 -3.58
N PHE A 10 3.95 -14.94 -3.58
CA PHE A 10 4.78 -15.67 -2.63
C PHE A 10 4.44 -15.22 -1.21
N ILE A 11 3.64 -16.00 -0.48
CA ILE A 11 3.52 -15.92 0.97
C ILE A 11 4.41 -17.04 1.51
N GLY A 12 5.63 -16.68 1.90
CA GLY A 12 6.38 -17.52 2.82
C GLY A 12 5.72 -17.41 4.19
N VAL A 13 5.56 -18.52 4.91
CA VAL A 13 5.21 -18.51 6.33
C VAL A 13 6.47 -18.88 7.10
N ASN A 14 6.90 -18.06 8.05
CA ASN A 14 7.95 -18.48 8.98
C ASN A 14 7.34 -19.37 10.09
N GLN A 15 8.19 -20.00 10.90
CA GLN A 15 7.82 -21.01 11.90
C GLN A 15 6.93 -20.48 13.06
N ILE A 16 6.55 -19.20 13.02
CA ILE A 16 5.74 -18.49 14.01
C ILE A 16 4.35 -18.11 13.44
N GLY A 17 4.02 -18.54 12.22
CA GLY A 17 2.72 -18.28 11.58
C GLY A 17 2.55 -16.85 11.06
N GLN A 18 3.64 -16.06 11.00
CA GLN A 18 3.60 -14.72 10.42
C GLN A 18 3.91 -14.80 8.93
N ALA A 19 3.03 -14.22 8.11
CA ALA A 19 3.28 -14.03 6.69
C ALA A 19 4.52 -13.14 6.52
N ILE A 20 5.62 -13.71 6.01
CA ILE A 20 6.77 -12.92 5.56
C ILE A 20 6.36 -12.30 4.23
N ILE A 21 5.68 -11.17 4.34
CA ILE A 21 5.51 -10.24 3.24
C ILE A 21 6.93 -9.84 2.83
N ALA A 22 7.28 -9.97 1.54
CA ALA A 22 8.51 -9.40 1.01
C ALA A 22 8.50 -7.89 1.25
N LYS A 23 9.07 -7.48 2.38
CA LYS A 23 9.23 -6.10 2.80
C LYS A 23 10.35 -5.50 1.96
N ASP A 24 10.08 -4.38 1.32
CA ASP A 24 11.14 -3.56 0.72
C ASP A 24 12.06 -3.01 1.83
N LYS A 25 13.13 -2.30 1.47
CA LYS A 25 14.12 -1.72 2.42
C LYS A 25 13.50 -0.83 3.51
N TYR A 26 12.24 -0.43 3.33
CA TYR A 26 11.43 0.39 4.23
C TYR A 26 10.36 -0.40 5.02
N GLY A 27 10.33 -1.73 4.95
CA GLY A 27 9.35 -2.52 5.71
C GLY A 27 7.96 -2.63 5.08
N VAL A 28 7.77 -2.07 3.89
CA VAL A 28 6.46 -1.95 3.23
C VAL A 28 6.23 -3.09 2.23
N PRO A 29 5.05 -3.75 2.25
CA PRO A 29 4.62 -4.68 1.21
C PRO A 29 4.58 -4.02 -0.19
N VAL A 30 5.10 -4.69 -1.21
CA VAL A 30 4.93 -4.24 -2.61
C VAL A 30 3.46 -4.01 -2.96
N ALA A 31 2.57 -4.86 -2.45
CA ALA A 31 1.11 -4.72 -2.62
C ALA A 31 0.56 -3.42 -2.02
N ALA A 32 1.05 -2.99 -0.86
CA ALA A 32 0.62 -1.73 -0.23
C ALA A 32 1.03 -0.51 -1.09
N ARG A 33 2.19 -0.59 -1.75
CA ARG A 33 2.63 0.46 -2.67
C ARG A 33 1.72 0.57 -3.89
N GLU A 34 1.29 -0.56 -4.46
CA GLU A 34 0.32 -0.57 -5.55
C GLU A 34 -1.03 0.01 -5.12
N GLU A 35 -1.48 -0.31 -3.91
CA GLU A 35 -2.71 0.23 -3.31
C GLU A 35 -2.64 1.77 -3.20
N ILE A 36 -1.56 2.29 -2.60
CA ILE A 36 -1.34 3.74 -2.44
C ILE A 36 -1.38 4.46 -3.79
N ILE A 37 -0.75 3.90 -4.83
CA ILE A 37 -0.76 4.49 -6.17
C ILE A 37 -2.19 4.58 -6.72
N LYS A 38 -3.04 3.57 -6.51
CA LYS A 38 -4.45 3.60 -6.92
C LYS A 38 -5.22 4.65 -6.12
N LEU A 39 -5.04 4.70 -4.81
CA LEU A 39 -5.71 5.67 -3.94
C LEU A 39 -5.37 7.11 -4.35
N PHE A 40 -4.11 7.39 -4.67
CA PHE A 40 -3.69 8.69 -5.21
C PHE A 40 -4.44 9.05 -6.50
N LYS A 41 -4.60 8.11 -7.44
CA LYS A 41 -5.37 8.36 -8.67
C LYS A 41 -6.84 8.64 -8.39
N LEU A 42 -7.45 7.93 -7.45
CA LEU A 42 -8.85 8.16 -7.07
C LEU A 42 -9.03 9.51 -6.36
N ALA A 43 -8.10 9.89 -5.49
CA ALA A 43 -8.11 11.18 -4.80
C ALA A 43 -7.91 12.34 -5.79
N GLU A 44 -7.02 12.20 -6.76
CA GLU A 44 -6.81 13.19 -7.83
C GLU A 44 -8.05 13.36 -8.72
N LYS A 45 -8.81 12.28 -8.96
CA LYS A 45 -10.09 12.33 -9.67
C LYS A 45 -11.24 12.88 -8.83
N GLY A 46 -11.06 13.04 -7.51
CA GLY A 46 -12.13 13.40 -6.58
C GLY A 46 -13.10 12.24 -6.25
N GLU A 47 -12.76 11.01 -6.61
CA GLU A 47 -13.56 9.81 -6.30
C GLU A 47 -13.25 9.22 -4.91
N LEU A 48 -12.11 9.60 -4.33
CA LEU A 48 -11.71 9.21 -2.98
C LEU A 48 -11.46 10.45 -2.14
N GLU A 49 -12.00 10.46 -0.93
CA GLU A 49 -11.68 11.49 0.03
C GLU A 49 -10.21 11.39 0.45
N PRO A 50 -9.46 12.51 0.44
CA PRO A 50 -8.05 12.48 0.77
C PRO A 50 -7.80 12.12 2.25
N VAL A 51 -8.80 12.25 3.14
CA VAL A 51 -8.72 11.73 4.51
C VAL A 51 -8.46 10.21 4.53
N LYS A 52 -9.15 9.43 3.67
CA LYS A 52 -8.95 7.98 3.56
C LYS A 52 -7.57 7.64 3.03
N LEU A 53 -7.09 8.40 2.05
CA LEU A 53 -5.73 8.24 1.54
C LEU A 53 -4.68 8.53 2.63
N LYS A 54 -4.91 9.53 3.49
CA LYS A 54 -4.03 9.81 4.64
C LYS A 54 -4.02 8.65 5.61
N GLU A 55 -5.18 8.13 6.01
CA GLU A 55 -5.27 7.02 6.98
C GLU A 55 -4.48 5.81 6.49
N GLU A 56 -4.63 5.42 5.23
CA GLU A 56 -3.85 4.34 4.64
C GLU A 56 -2.35 4.63 4.72
N LEU A 57 -1.92 5.81 4.29
CA LEU A 57 -0.51 6.22 4.38
C LEU A 57 0.04 6.20 5.82
N ASP A 58 -0.78 6.52 6.81
CA ASP A 58 -0.45 6.52 8.24
C ASP A 58 -0.25 5.09 8.76
N ILE A 59 -1.19 4.19 8.43
CA ILE A 59 -1.15 2.75 8.76
C ILE A 59 0.12 2.10 8.21
N TRP A 60 0.51 2.48 6.99
CA TRP A 60 1.72 1.97 6.34
C TRP A 60 3.01 2.69 6.77
N GLY A 61 2.93 3.74 7.60
CA GLY A 61 4.08 4.56 7.99
C GLY A 61 4.73 5.29 6.81
N LEU A 62 3.98 5.50 5.74
CA LEU A 62 4.43 6.09 4.48
C LEU A 62 4.01 7.54 4.31
N PHE A 63 3.23 8.06 5.25
CA PHE A 63 2.74 9.43 5.19
C PHE A 63 3.88 10.44 5.02
N GLU A 64 4.94 10.38 5.83
CA GLU A 64 6.07 11.33 5.71
C GLU A 64 6.71 11.34 4.32
N TYR A 65 6.83 10.17 3.69
CA TYR A 65 7.41 10.06 2.35
C TYR A 65 6.47 10.59 1.24
N TYR A 66 5.16 10.37 1.40
CA TYR A 66 4.15 10.78 0.43
C TYR A 66 3.47 12.11 0.78
N GLN A 67 3.84 12.75 1.89
CA GLN A 67 3.21 13.94 2.44
C GLN A 67 3.20 15.08 1.43
N ASP A 68 4.32 15.33 0.75
CA ASP A 68 4.44 16.39 -0.25
C ASP A 68 3.50 16.15 -1.43
N ARG A 69 3.46 14.91 -1.94
CA ARG A 69 2.55 14.50 -3.02
C ARG A 69 1.09 14.60 -2.58
N PHE A 70 0.80 14.24 -1.33
CA PHE A 70 -0.53 14.33 -0.74
C PHE A 70 -1.02 15.77 -0.68
N PHE A 71 -0.22 16.70 -0.14
CA PHE A 71 -0.58 18.12 -0.11
C PHE A 71 -0.71 18.73 -1.51
N ASN A 72 0.05 18.22 -2.48
CA ASN A 72 -0.07 18.67 -3.87
C ASN A 72 -1.45 18.36 -4.49
N LEU A 73 -2.19 17.37 -3.96
CA LEU A 73 -3.58 17.10 -4.37
C LEU A 73 -4.52 18.27 -4.01
N PHE A 74 -4.25 18.96 -2.90
CA PHE A 74 -5.08 20.07 -2.43
C PHE A 74 -4.67 21.42 -3.02
N LYS A 75 -3.40 21.57 -3.44
CA LYS A 75 -2.89 22.82 -4.02
C LYS A 75 -3.48 23.15 -5.40
N LYS A 76 -4.15 22.20 -6.05
CA LYS A 76 -4.62 22.32 -7.43
C LYS A 76 -6.08 22.77 -7.57
N ARG A 77 -6.73 23.17 -6.47
CA ARG A 77 -8.13 23.58 -6.44
C ARG A 77 -8.30 25.04 -6.01
#